data_AF-A0A3C1G2B0-F1
#
_entry.id   AF-A0A3C1G2B0-F1
#
_cell.length_a   1.000
_cell.length_b   1.000
_cell.length_c   1.000
_cell.angle_alpha   90.00
_cell.angle_beta   90.00
_cell.angle_gamma   90.00
#
_symmetry.space_group_name_H-M   'P 1'
#
loop_
_entity.id
_entity.type
_entity.pdbx_description
1 polymer ?
#
loop_
_entity_poly.entity_id
_entity_poly.type
_entity_poly.pdbx_seq_one_letter_code
_entity_poly.pdbx_strand_id
1 'polypeptide(L)'
;MKNTLIFVVFVLLVLGLLFLISGTRSPKIPDDALHRTISDKTACLECHGPGKEAALKKNHPPKDQCFICHKVKRKGARSKDPLPG
;
A
#
# COMPACT_ATOMS: atom_id res chain seq x y z
N MET A 1 32.35 3.73 -25.06
CA MET A 1 31.82 5.05 -24.62
C MET A 1 30.41 5.34 -25.16
N LYS A 2 30.18 5.37 -26.48
CA LYS A 2 28.88 5.69 -27.08
C LYS A 2 27.75 4.73 -26.72
N ASN A 3 28.00 3.42 -26.74
CA ASN A 3 27.00 2.41 -26.35
C ASN A 3 26.67 2.48 -24.86
N THR A 4 27.64 2.85 -24.02
CA THR A 4 27.45 3.07 -22.59
C THR A 4 26.53 4.26 -22.33
N LEU A 5 26.74 5.37 -23.04
CA LEU A 5 25.88 6.56 -22.96
C LEU A 5 24.44 6.25 -23.39
N ILE A 6 24.26 5.52 -24.50
CA ILE A 6 22.93 5.11 -24.98
C ILE A 6 22.23 4.21 -23.96
N PHE A 7 22.96 3.25 -23.38
CA PHE A 7 22.41 2.36 -22.36
C PHE A 7 21.97 3.13 -21.10
N VAL A 8 22.80 4.05 -20.60
CA VAL A 8 22.47 4.86 -19.41
C VAL A 8 21.23 5.72 -19.66
N VAL A 9 21.15 6.38 -20.83
CA VAL A 9 19.97 7.18 -21.19
C VAL A 9 18.71 6.31 -21.27
N PHE A 10 18.81 5.12 -21.87
CA PHE A 10 17.70 4.19 -21.96
C PHE A 10 17.21 3.73 -20.59
N VAL A 11 18.13 3.36 -19.69
CA VAL A 11 17.79 2.98 -18.30
C VAL A 11 17.09 4.11 -17.57
N LEU A 12 17.61 5.34 -17.66
CA LEU A 12 16.98 6.51 -17.02
C LEU A 12 15.59 6.79 -17.59
N LEU A 13 15.38 6.61 -18.89
CA LEU A 13 14.09 6.79 -19.55
C LEU A 13 13.08 5.74 -19.05
N VAL A 14 13.47 4.47 -18.98
CA VAL A 14 12.63 3.38 -18.44
C VAL A 14 12.27 3.64 -16.98
N LEU A 15 13.24 4.01 -16.15
CA LEU A 15 13.00 4.33 -14.73
C LEU A 15 12.09 5.56 -14.57
N GLY A 16 12.29 6.60 -15.38
CA GLY A 16 11.45 7.79 -15.38
C GLY A 16 10.01 7.47 -15.78
N LEU A 17 9.81 6.65 -16.80
CA LEU A 17 8.48 6.21 -17.24
C LEU A 17 7.78 5.36 -16.17
N LEU A 18 8.49 4.39 -15.58
CA LEU A 18 7.97 3.58 -14.46
C LEU A 18 7.56 4.46 -13.28
N PHE A 19 8.38 5.47 -12.94
CA PHE A 19 8.09 6.40 -11.86
C PHE A 19 6.80 7.20 -12.12
N LEU A 20 6.60 7.69 -13.34
CA LEU A 20 5.40 8.43 -13.74
C LEU A 20 4.13 7.56 -13.69
N ILE A 21 4.24 6.27 -14.01
CA ILE A 21 3.11 5.32 -13.98
C ILE A 21 2.84 4.81 -12.56
N SER A 22 3.83 4.87 -11.66
CA SER A 22 3.75 4.40 -10.27
C SER A 22 2.92 5.35 -9.38
N GLY A 23 1.61 5.42 -9.64
CA GLY A 23 0.64 6.13 -8.82
C GLY A 23 -0.24 5.15 -8.05
N THR A 24 0.03 4.92 -6.77
CA THR A 24 -0.81 4.05 -5.93
C THR A 24 -2.13 4.76 -5.57
N ARG A 25 -3.24 4.36 -6.19
CA ARG A 25 -4.61 4.84 -5.89
C ARG A 25 -5.36 3.91 -4.92
N SER A 26 -4.71 3.48 -3.85
CA SER A 26 -5.33 2.66 -2.81
C SER A 26 -6.08 3.53 -1.80
N PRO A 27 -7.27 3.10 -1.34
CA PRO A 27 -7.95 3.77 -0.23
C PRO A 27 -7.13 3.61 1.06
N LYS A 28 -7.22 4.61 1.93
CA LYS A 28 -6.54 4.59 3.23
C LYS A 28 -7.38 3.84 4.24
N ILE A 29 -6.70 3.20 5.20
CA ILE A 29 -7.38 2.52 6.30
C ILE A 29 -7.91 3.60 7.27
N PRO A 30 -9.19 3.53 7.67
CA PRO A 30 -9.75 4.41 8.69
C PRO A 30 -8.96 4.33 10.00
N ASP A 31 -8.95 5.43 10.75
CA ASP A 31 -8.29 5.50 12.05
C ASP A 31 -9.33 5.41 13.18
N ASP A 32 -10.13 4.33 13.15
CA ASP A 32 -11.18 4.04 14.14
C ASP A 32 -10.81 2.86 15.04
N ALA A 33 -11.63 2.61 16.07
CA ALA A 33 -11.37 1.56 17.06
C ALA A 33 -11.31 0.14 16.45
N LEU A 34 -12.05 -0.11 15.35
CA LEU A 34 -12.08 -1.41 14.68
C LEU A 34 -10.78 -1.63 13.89
N HIS A 35 -10.29 -0.61 13.20
CA HIS A 35 -9.11 -0.73 12.35
C HIS A 35 -7.77 -0.54 13.10
N ARG A 36 -7.79 0.08 14.28
CA ARG A 36 -6.57 0.31 15.08
C ARG A 36 -6.02 -0.94 15.73
N THR A 37 -6.89 -1.90 16.07
CA THR A 37 -6.53 -3.14 16.78
C THR A 37 -6.23 -4.29 15.83
N ILE A 38 -6.60 -4.17 14.55
CA ILE A 38 -6.43 -5.22 13.54
C ILE A 38 -5.09 -5.04 12.83
N SER A 39 -4.18 -5.99 13.05
CA SER A 39 -2.91 -6.11 12.31
C SER A 39 -2.81 -7.38 11.47
N ASP A 40 -3.75 -8.31 11.63
CA ASP A 40 -3.73 -9.59 10.95
C ASP A 40 -4.56 -9.60 9.67
N LYS A 41 -4.07 -10.32 8.65
CA LYS A 41 -4.73 -10.45 7.35
C LYS A 41 -6.10 -11.13 7.48
N THR A 42 -6.21 -12.18 8.28
CA THR A 42 -7.44 -12.97 8.36
C THR A 42 -8.56 -12.14 8.98
N ALA A 43 -8.24 -11.34 10.00
CA ALA A 43 -9.13 -10.35 10.60
C ALA A 43 -9.62 -9.30 9.59
N CYS A 44 -8.78 -8.81 8.67
CA CYS A 44 -9.22 -7.92 7.60
C CYS A 44 -10.28 -8.57 6.69
N LEU A 45 -10.14 -9.88 6.41
CA LEU A 45 -11.02 -10.62 5.50
C LEU A 45 -12.38 -10.99 6.13
N GLU A 46 -12.55 -10.81 7.45
CA GLU A 46 -13.85 -11.02 8.10
C GLU A 46 -14.91 -10.06 7.55
N CYS A 47 -14.51 -8.82 7.22
CA CYS A 47 -15.37 -7.79 6.63
C CYS A 47 -15.04 -7.49 5.16
N HIS A 48 -13.80 -7.67 4.71
CA HIS A 48 -13.38 -7.41 3.33
C HIS A 48 -13.29 -8.66 2.44
N GLY A 49 -13.63 -9.84 2.97
CA GLY A 49 -13.62 -11.09 2.21
C GLY A 49 -14.72 -11.18 1.12
N PRO A 50 -14.67 -12.21 0.26
CA PRO A 50 -15.69 -12.44 -0.75
C PRO A 50 -17.09 -12.58 -0.13
N GLY A 51 -18.07 -11.84 -0.65
CA GLY A 51 -19.46 -11.88 -0.18
C GLY A 51 -19.71 -11.21 1.18
N LYS A 52 -18.72 -10.50 1.72
CA LYS A 52 -18.87 -9.70 2.94
C LYS A 52 -19.36 -8.29 2.61
N GLU A 53 -19.84 -7.60 3.64
CA GLU A 53 -20.43 -6.26 3.53
C GLU A 53 -19.50 -5.25 2.86
N ALA A 54 -18.20 -5.30 3.15
CA ALA A 54 -17.20 -4.42 2.58
C ALA A 54 -16.21 -5.16 1.67
N ALA A 55 -16.69 -6.15 0.89
CA ALA A 55 -15.83 -6.99 0.06
C ALA A 55 -14.86 -6.20 -0.85
N LEU A 56 -13.67 -6.76 -1.04
CA LEU A 56 -12.70 -6.25 -2.02
C LEU A 56 -13.33 -6.16 -3.42
N LYS A 57 -12.96 -5.12 -4.18
CA LYS A 57 -13.38 -5.00 -5.59
C LYS A 57 -12.90 -6.19 -6.40
N LYS A 58 -13.65 -6.55 -7.45
CA LYS A 58 -13.28 -7.64 -8.39
C LYS A 58 -11.87 -7.51 -8.97
N ASN A 59 -11.41 -6.28 -9.19
CA ASN A 59 -10.10 -5.96 -9.76
C ASN A 59 -9.03 -5.71 -8.68
N HIS A 60 -9.31 -6.04 -7.41
CA HIS A 60 -8.30 -5.92 -6.36
C HIS A 60 -7.16 -6.90 -6.68
N PRO A 61 -5.90 -6.42 -6.75
CA PRO A 61 -4.78 -7.29 -7.04
C PRO A 61 -4.70 -8.39 -5.97
N PRO A 62 -4.36 -9.64 -6.33
CA PRO A 62 -4.17 -10.70 -5.36
C PRO A 62 -2.88 -10.40 -4.57
N LYS A 63 -3.05 -9.74 -3.44
CA LYS A 63 -2.01 -9.47 -2.46
C LYS A 63 -2.58 -9.64 -1.08
N ASP A 64 -1.93 -10.50 -0.31
CA ASP A 64 -2.22 -10.78 1.07
C ASP A 64 -1.61 -9.77 2.05
N GLN A 65 -0.71 -8.92 1.55
CA GLN A 65 -0.07 -7.85 2.30
C GLN A 65 -0.83 -6.53 2.15
N CYS A 66 -1.97 -6.41 2.81
CA CYS A 66 -2.90 -5.27 2.71
C CYS A 66 -2.18 -3.90 2.91
N PHE A 67 -1.30 -3.82 3.90
CA PHE A 67 -0.65 -2.57 4.32
C PHE A 67 0.42 -2.04 3.34
N ILE A 68 0.84 -2.81 2.33
CA ILE A 68 1.78 -2.34 1.31
C ILE A 68 1.17 -1.18 0.51
N CYS A 69 -0.11 -1.33 0.18
CA CYS A 69 -0.85 -0.32 -0.57
C CYS A 69 -1.74 0.51 0.36
N HIS A 70 -2.38 -0.11 1.36
CA HIS A 70 -3.33 0.56 2.24
C HIS A 70 -2.64 1.15 3.48
N LYS A 71 -2.35 2.46 3.42
CA LYS A 71 -1.71 3.18 4.53
C LYS A 71 -2.74 3.65 5.55
N VAL A 72 -2.44 3.48 6.85
CA VAL A 72 -3.22 4.07 7.95
C VAL A 72 -2.94 5.57 8.01
N LYS A 73 -3.99 6.41 8.09
CA LYS A 73 -3.81 7.82 8.48
C LYS A 73 -3.63 7.89 9.99
N ARG A 74 -2.48 7.46 10.51
CA ARG A 74 -2.13 7.83 11.89
C ARG A 74 -1.88 9.33 11.91
N LYS A 75 -2.71 10.09 12.64
CA LYS A 75 -2.37 11.49 12.96
C LYS A 75 -1.11 11.43 13.83
N GLY A 76 0.05 11.78 13.25
CA GLY A 76 1.30 11.95 13.99
C GLY A 76 2.27 10.76 13.98
N ALA A 77 2.70 10.29 12.79
CA ALA A 77 3.92 9.46 12.71
C ALA A 77 5.19 10.31 12.85
N ARG A 78 5.30 10.98 14.00
CA ARG A 78 6.54 11.33 14.70
C ARG A 78 6.19 11.50 16.18
N SER A 79 5.63 10.48 16.81
CA SER A 79 5.67 10.35 18.27
C SER A 79 6.68 9.25 18.62
N LYS A 80 7.74 9.67 19.30
CA LYS A 80 8.71 8.81 19.98
C LYS A 80 8.10 8.29 21.29
N ASP A 81 6.86 7.84 21.28
CA ASP A 81 6.19 7.46 22.53
C ASP A 81 6.12 5.93 22.65
N PRO A 82 6.55 5.33 23.78
CA PRO A 82 6.53 3.88 23.98
C PRO A 82 5.10 3.33 23.99
N LEU A 83 4.96 2.09 23.52
CA LEU A 83 3.75 1.28 23.62
C LEU A 83 3.30 1.17 25.10
N PRO A 84 1.99 1.31 25.42
CA PRO A 84 1.49 0.90 26.72
C PRO A 84 1.53 -0.63 26.83
N GLY A 85 1.99 -1.10 28.00
CA GLY A 85 2.02 -2.51 28.39
C GLY A 85 0.67 -3.05 28.84
#